data_AF-A0A086T9L7-F1
#
_entry.id   AF-A0A086T9L7-F1
#
_cell.length_a   1.000
_cell.length_b   1.000
_cell.length_c   1.000
_cell.angle_alpha   90.00
_cell.angle_beta   90.00
_cell.angle_gamma   90.00
#
_symmetry.space_group_name_H-M   'P 1'
#
loop_
_entity.id
_entity.type
_entity.pdbx_description
1 polymer ?
#
loop_
_entity_poly.entity_id
_entity_poly.type
_entity_poly.pdbx_seq_one_letter_code
_entity_poly.pdbx_strand_id
1 'polypeptide(L)'
;MDEHHPDIFELRLLPIWRWRDTMQRSFYRLYEAFCAYDEALIGYETEYFWKRQPTWNPELLRDPREDGCTDPEQLAVLASLAEGLIWSFNWRLGLGMRRDGRHVESEDGSPVDYVPYAPPVWTEAAPVLPQRFILHSYNDPEDSSSDPDFDKRNIQATTAALRTV
;
A
#
# COMPACT_ATOMS: atom_id res chain seq x y z
N MET A 1 4.78 13.31 21.46
CA MET A 1 5.75 12.36 22.03
C MET A 1 6.06 11.47 20.86
N ASP A 2 6.94 11.96 19.99
CA ASP A 2 7.19 11.35 18.67
C ASP A 2 8.26 10.29 18.85
N GLU A 3 7.86 9.13 19.35
CA GLU A 3 8.63 7.90 19.19
C GLU A 3 8.45 7.43 17.75
N HIS A 4 9.10 8.12 16.83
CA HIS A 4 9.25 7.69 15.45
C HIS A 4 10.13 6.45 15.51
N HIS A 5 9.56 5.24 15.49
CA HIS A 5 10.29 3.97 15.63
C HIS A 5 11.34 3.82 14.51
N PRO A 6 12.61 4.23 14.71
CA PRO A 6 13.63 4.15 13.69
C PRO A 6 14.12 2.71 13.52
N ASP A 7 13.73 1.84 14.45
CA ASP A 7 14.26 0.49 14.60
C ASP A 7 13.68 -0.47 13.57
N ILE A 8 12.59 -0.13 12.87
CA ILE A 8 12.00 -1.04 11.87
C ILE A 8 12.99 -1.36 10.73
N PHE A 9 13.82 -0.37 10.36
CA PHE A 9 14.90 -0.55 9.39
C PHE A 9 15.96 -1.52 9.92
N GLU A 10 16.29 -1.42 11.22
CA GLU A 10 17.29 -2.24 11.89
C GLU A 10 16.79 -3.67 12.13
N LEU A 11 15.53 -3.84 12.53
CA LEU A 11 14.89 -5.14 12.74
C LEU A 11 14.92 -5.99 11.48
N ARG A 12 14.80 -5.38 10.29
CA ARG A 12 14.92 -6.08 9.01
C ARG A 12 16.33 -6.60 8.71
N LEU A 13 17.36 -6.08 9.37
CA LEU A 13 18.71 -6.64 9.26
C LEU A 13 18.81 -7.98 9.98
N LEU A 14 17.96 -8.22 10.99
CA LEU A 14 17.94 -9.46 11.75
C LEU A 14 17.28 -10.59 10.92
N PRO A 15 17.99 -11.69 10.60
CA PRO A 15 17.43 -12.78 9.80
C PRO A 15 16.17 -13.39 10.41
N ILE A 16 16.13 -13.49 11.74
CA ILE A 16 15.02 -14.08 12.47
C ILE A 16 13.73 -13.25 12.38
N TRP A 17 13.86 -11.93 12.28
CA TRP A 17 12.73 -11.04 12.09
C TRP A 17 12.17 -11.22 10.68
N ARG A 18 13.02 -11.15 9.65
CA ARG A 18 12.61 -11.36 8.25
C ARG A 18 11.97 -12.72 8.02
N TRP A 19 12.49 -13.76 8.68
CA TRP A 19 11.95 -15.12 8.56
C TRP A 19 10.55 -15.27 9.17
N ARG A 20 10.25 -14.51 10.24
CA ARG A 20 8.92 -14.50 10.89
C ARG A 20 7.97 -13.48 10.30
N ASP A 21 8.48 -12.56 9.51
CA ASP A 21 7.66 -11.52 8.94
C ASP A 21 6.72 -12.08 7.87
N THR A 22 5.58 -11.42 7.72
CA THR A 22 4.53 -11.87 6.80
C THR A 22 4.00 -10.69 6.02
N MET A 23 3.44 -11.00 4.86
CA MET A 23 2.74 -10.04 4.03
C MET A 23 1.70 -9.22 4.82
N GLN A 24 0.91 -9.87 5.68
CA GLN A 24 -0.10 -9.21 6.51
C GLN A 24 0.52 -8.21 7.51
N ARG A 25 1.59 -8.61 8.20
CA ARG A 25 2.29 -7.73 9.15
C ARG A 25 2.91 -6.53 8.45
N SER A 26 3.48 -6.73 7.26
CA SER A 26 4.01 -5.64 6.44
C SER A 26 2.93 -4.68 5.98
N PHE A 27 1.77 -5.20 5.60
CA PHE A 27 0.62 -4.40 5.21
C PHE A 27 0.09 -3.53 6.36
N TYR A 28 0.04 -4.07 7.59
CA TYR A 28 -0.34 -3.25 8.75
C TYR A 28 0.67 -2.16 9.09
N ARG A 29 1.97 -2.41 8.93
CA ARG A 29 2.99 -1.35 9.08
C ARG A 29 2.90 -0.31 7.99
N LEU A 30 2.59 -0.72 6.75
CA LEU A 30 2.30 0.22 5.67
C LEU A 30 1.06 1.07 6.00
N TYR A 31 0.02 0.48 6.58
CA TYR A 31 -1.16 1.20 7.06
C TYR A 31 -0.81 2.23 8.15
N GLU A 32 -0.02 1.84 9.15
CA GLU A 32 0.43 2.76 10.20
C GLU A 32 1.23 3.93 9.61
N ALA A 33 2.19 3.64 8.71
CA ALA A 33 2.96 4.65 8.01
C ALA A 33 2.08 5.58 7.17
N PHE A 34 1.08 5.00 6.49
CA PHE A 34 0.13 5.73 5.66
C PHE A 34 -0.73 6.69 6.50
N CYS A 35 -1.28 6.22 7.62
CA CYS A 35 -2.04 7.07 8.53
C CYS A 35 -1.18 8.17 9.17
N ALA A 36 0.10 7.91 9.42
CA ALA A 36 1.05 8.90 9.94
C ALA A 36 1.56 9.87 8.87
N TYR A 37 1.20 9.69 7.60
CA TYR A 37 1.77 10.43 6.45
C TYR A 37 3.31 10.36 6.40
N ASP A 38 3.89 9.22 6.80
CA ASP A 38 5.33 8.97 6.74
C ASP A 38 5.72 8.45 5.36
N GLU A 39 5.95 9.37 4.42
CA GLU A 39 6.28 9.03 3.02
C GLU A 39 7.52 8.14 2.89
N ALA A 40 8.52 8.31 3.75
CA ALA A 40 9.73 7.51 3.73
C ALA A 40 9.45 6.06 4.12
N LEU A 41 8.67 5.84 5.18
CA LEU A 41 8.29 4.50 5.62
C LEU A 41 7.29 3.85 4.66
N ILE A 42 6.38 4.62 4.06
CA ILE A 42 5.46 4.15 3.01
C ILE A 42 6.25 3.59 1.82
N GLY A 43 7.20 4.36 1.28
CA GLY A 43 8.05 3.92 0.18
C GLY A 43 8.86 2.68 0.55
N TYR A 44 9.41 2.65 1.76
CA TYR A 44 10.19 1.51 2.25
C TYR A 44 9.40 0.22 2.45
N GLU A 45 8.20 0.29 3.03
CA GLU A 45 7.29 -0.86 3.16
C GLU A 45 6.84 -1.35 1.78
N THR A 46 6.54 -0.44 0.86
CA THR A 46 6.16 -0.78 -0.52
C THR A 46 7.29 -1.49 -1.26
N GLU A 47 8.52 -1.00 -1.17
CA GLU A 47 9.69 -1.63 -1.80
C GLU A 47 10.06 -2.96 -1.16
N TYR A 48 9.86 -3.10 0.15
CA TYR A 48 10.05 -4.38 0.83
C TYR A 48 9.09 -5.44 0.32
N PHE A 49 7.82 -5.07 0.15
CA PHE A 49 6.81 -5.90 -0.47
C PHE A 49 7.19 -6.23 -1.93
N TRP A 50 7.55 -5.21 -2.72
CA TRP A 50 7.84 -5.33 -4.15
C TRP A 50 9.09 -6.18 -4.45
N LYS A 51 10.27 -5.79 -3.94
CA LYS A 51 11.58 -6.38 -4.30
C LYS A 51 12.11 -7.39 -3.30
N ARG A 52 11.96 -7.13 -2.00
CA ARG A 52 12.61 -7.95 -0.97
C ARG A 52 11.81 -9.21 -0.62
N GLN A 53 10.51 -9.20 -0.92
CA GLN A 53 9.60 -10.33 -0.71
C GLN A 53 8.82 -10.65 -2.00
N PRO A 54 9.51 -11.02 -3.10
CA PRO A 54 8.87 -11.18 -4.41
C PRO A 54 7.87 -12.35 -4.46
N THR A 55 7.91 -13.26 -3.49
CA THR A 55 7.00 -14.40 -3.36
C THR A 55 5.66 -14.03 -2.72
N TRP A 56 5.53 -12.84 -2.12
CA TRP A 56 4.28 -12.40 -1.51
C TRP A 56 3.28 -11.94 -2.58
N ASN A 57 2.13 -12.63 -2.66
CA ASN A 57 1.04 -12.25 -3.56
C ASN A 57 0.05 -11.30 -2.84
N PRO A 58 0.03 -10.00 -3.16
CA PRO A 58 -0.84 -9.03 -2.48
C PRO A 58 -2.34 -9.33 -2.63
N GLU A 59 -2.77 -10.08 -3.66
CA GLU A 59 -4.16 -10.56 -3.81
C GLU A 59 -4.63 -11.41 -2.63
N LEU A 60 -3.69 -12.08 -1.95
CA LEU A 60 -3.95 -13.00 -0.84
C LEU A 60 -3.88 -12.30 0.53
N LEU A 61 -3.88 -10.96 0.57
CA LEU A 61 -4.03 -10.23 1.83
C LEU A 61 -5.32 -10.68 2.51
N ARG A 62 -5.21 -11.11 3.76
CA ARG A 62 -6.36 -11.60 4.53
C ARG A 62 -7.20 -10.42 4.98
N ASP A 63 -8.48 -10.69 5.14
CA ASP A 63 -9.45 -9.71 5.62
C ASP A 63 -9.10 -9.27 7.04
N PRO A 64 -8.85 -7.97 7.29
CA PRO A 64 -8.51 -7.47 8.63
C PRO A 64 -9.55 -7.77 9.70
N ARG A 65 -10.81 -8.03 9.33
CA ARG A 65 -11.87 -8.46 10.26
C ARG A 65 -11.56 -9.80 10.91
N GLU A 66 -10.86 -10.70 10.21
CA GLU A 66 -10.39 -11.97 10.77
C GLU A 66 -9.33 -11.77 11.87
N ASP A 67 -8.59 -10.66 11.80
CA ASP A 67 -7.59 -10.26 12.79
C ASP A 67 -8.18 -9.31 13.86
N GLY A 68 -9.52 -9.11 13.88
CA GLY A 68 -10.23 -8.36 14.91
C GLY A 68 -10.49 -6.88 14.60
N CYS A 69 -10.30 -6.43 13.35
CA CYS A 69 -10.68 -5.07 12.95
C CYS A 69 -12.22 -4.93 12.96
N THR A 70 -12.73 -4.11 13.88
CA THR A 70 -14.17 -3.81 14.00
C THR A 70 -14.54 -2.39 13.63
N ASP A 71 -13.56 -1.50 13.51
CA ASP A 71 -13.77 -0.09 13.18
C ASP A 71 -14.01 0.08 11.67
N PRO A 72 -15.16 0.64 11.25
CA PRO A 72 -15.45 0.85 9.83
C PRO A 72 -14.51 1.85 9.16
N GLU A 73 -13.99 2.86 9.87
CA GLU A 73 -13.04 3.83 9.30
C GLU A 73 -11.70 3.16 8.99
N GLN A 74 -11.14 2.45 9.98
CA GLN A 74 -9.95 1.63 9.79
C GLN A 74 -10.10 0.63 8.63
N LEU A 75 -11.22 -0.09 8.56
CA LEU A 75 -11.45 -1.07 7.48
C LEU A 75 -11.53 -0.39 6.10
N ALA A 76 -12.18 0.78 6.01
CA ALA A 76 -12.26 1.54 4.77
C ALA A 76 -10.88 2.02 4.30
N VAL A 77 -10.05 2.54 5.21
CA VAL A 77 -8.67 2.96 4.88
C VAL A 77 -7.81 1.76 4.47
N LEU A 78 -7.87 0.64 5.20
CA LEU A 78 -7.14 -0.59 4.85
C LEU A 78 -7.56 -1.10 3.46
N ALA A 79 -8.85 -1.10 3.15
CA ALA A 79 -9.34 -1.53 1.84
C ALA A 79 -8.83 -0.65 0.70
N SER A 80 -8.89 0.68 0.87
CA SER A 80 -8.38 1.65 -0.10
C SER A 80 -6.85 1.55 -0.27
N LEU A 81 -6.12 1.31 0.83
CA LEU A 81 -4.68 1.15 0.79
C LEU A 81 -4.25 -0.15 0.11
N ALA A 82 -4.97 -1.26 0.33
CA ALA A 82 -4.71 -2.51 -0.38
C ALA A 82 -4.87 -2.35 -1.89
N GLU A 83 -5.93 -1.64 -2.32
CA GLU A 83 -6.17 -1.33 -3.72
C GLU A 83 -5.11 -0.39 -4.30
N GLY A 84 -4.74 0.67 -3.58
CA GLY A 84 -3.66 1.57 -3.97
C GLY A 84 -2.31 0.85 -4.10
N LEU A 85 -2.03 -0.11 -3.22
CA LEU A 85 -0.83 -0.95 -3.30
C LEU A 85 -0.84 -1.81 -4.58
N ILE A 86 -1.95 -2.48 -4.88
CA ILE A 86 -2.14 -3.27 -6.11
C ILE A 86 -2.00 -2.40 -7.35
N TRP A 87 -2.64 -1.23 -7.36
CA TRP A 87 -2.54 -0.27 -8.44
C TRP A 87 -1.07 0.14 -8.67
N SER A 88 -0.32 0.42 -7.60
CA SER A 88 1.09 0.78 -7.68
C SER A 88 1.98 -0.34 -8.24
N PHE A 89 1.61 -1.61 -8.02
CA PHE A 89 2.31 -2.76 -8.57
C PHE A 89 2.00 -2.95 -10.05
N ASN A 90 0.72 -2.85 -10.43
CA ASN A 90 0.31 -2.93 -11.83
C ASN A 90 0.91 -1.78 -12.66
N TRP A 91 0.99 -0.58 -12.10
CA TRP A 91 1.71 0.54 -12.71
C TRP A 91 3.18 0.21 -12.98
N ARG A 92 3.91 -0.34 -11.98
CA ARG A 92 5.30 -0.80 -12.16
C ARG A 92 5.42 -1.90 -13.22
N LEU A 93 4.52 -2.87 -13.23
CA LEU A 93 4.51 -3.95 -14.23
C LEU A 93 4.31 -3.44 -15.64
N GLY A 94 3.40 -2.47 -15.83
CA GLY A 94 3.15 -1.80 -17.11
C GLY A 94 4.35 -1.00 -17.62
N LEU A 95 5.18 -0.46 -16.71
CA LEU A 95 6.47 0.15 -17.04
C LEU A 95 7.58 -0.87 -17.36
N GLY A 96 7.26 -2.17 -17.35
CA GLY A 96 8.25 -3.23 -17.60
C GLY A 96 9.05 -3.63 -16.36
N MET A 97 8.84 -3.01 -15.21
CA MET A 97 9.54 -3.38 -13.98
C MET A 97 9.07 -4.76 -13.50
N ARG A 98 9.97 -5.56 -12.93
CA ARG A 98 9.67 -6.87 -12.36
C ARG A 98 10.16 -6.93 -10.90
N ARG A 99 9.50 -7.78 -10.11
CA ARG A 99 9.76 -7.94 -8.67
C ARG A 99 11.10 -8.56 -8.35
N ASP A 100 11.67 -9.31 -9.29
CA ASP A 100 13.02 -9.85 -9.22
C ASP A 100 14.11 -8.84 -9.60
N GLY A 101 13.74 -7.58 -9.84
CA GLY A 101 14.65 -6.50 -10.20
C GLY A 101 14.95 -6.42 -11.69
N ARG A 102 14.43 -7.32 -12.53
CA ARG A 102 14.55 -7.19 -13.99
C ARG A 102 13.68 -6.03 -14.50
N HIS A 103 14.10 -5.47 -15.62
CA HIS A 103 13.34 -4.50 -16.38
C HIS A 103 13.19 -5.04 -17.80
N VAL A 104 11.95 -5.17 -18.25
CA VAL A 104 11.61 -5.60 -19.61
C VAL A 104 11.30 -4.33 -20.39
N GLU A 105 11.94 -4.15 -21.52
CA GLU A 105 11.69 -3.02 -22.42
C GLU A 105 10.86 -3.50 -23.61
N SER A 106 9.92 -2.68 -24.08
CA SER A 106 9.29 -2.89 -25.39
C SER A 106 10.14 -2.25 -26.48
N GLU A 107 10.31 -2.94 -27.61
CA GLU A 107 11.09 -2.44 -28.75
C GLU A 107 10.53 -1.12 -29.32
N ASP A 108 9.22 -0.87 -29.14
CA ASP A 108 8.50 0.30 -29.64
C ASP A 108 8.10 1.31 -28.54
N GLY A 109 8.52 1.07 -27.29
CA GLY A 109 8.17 1.90 -26.13
C GLY A 109 6.73 1.76 -25.63
N SER A 110 5.95 0.79 -26.13
CA SER A 110 4.63 0.46 -25.58
C SER A 110 4.72 -0.23 -24.20
N PRO A 111 3.65 -0.20 -23.38
CA PRO A 111 3.60 -0.96 -22.13
C PRO A 111 3.85 -2.45 -22.38
N VAL A 112 4.73 -3.06 -21.58
CA VAL A 112 5.05 -4.48 -21.72
C VAL A 112 3.89 -5.32 -21.24
N ASP A 113 3.56 -6.40 -21.95
CA ASP A 113 2.58 -7.39 -21.50
C ASP A 113 2.88 -7.90 -20.08
N TYR A 114 1.86 -7.91 -19.23
CA TYR A 114 1.91 -8.43 -17.88
C TYR A 114 0.55 -8.99 -17.45
N VAL A 115 0.56 -9.91 -16.49
CA VAL A 115 -0.66 -10.34 -15.80
C VAL A 115 -0.89 -9.37 -14.65
N PRO A 116 -1.98 -8.57 -14.66
CA PRO A 116 -2.26 -7.63 -13.59
C PRO A 116 -2.68 -8.37 -12.33
N TYR A 117 -2.27 -7.83 -11.18
CA TYR A 117 -2.82 -8.24 -9.91
C TYR A 117 -4.24 -7.72 -9.74
N ALA A 118 -5.10 -8.53 -9.12
CA ALA A 118 -6.42 -8.11 -8.68
C ALA A 118 -6.39 -7.56 -7.23
N PRO A 119 -7.32 -6.66 -6.85
CA PRO A 119 -7.55 -6.35 -5.45
C PRO A 119 -7.96 -7.59 -4.63
N PRO A 120 -7.60 -7.66 -3.33
CA PRO A 120 -8.13 -8.70 -2.46
C PRO A 120 -9.66 -8.62 -2.39
N VAL A 121 -10.34 -9.77 -2.50
CA VAL A 121 -11.82 -9.83 -2.59
C VAL A 121 -12.53 -9.11 -1.45
N TRP A 122 -11.94 -9.10 -0.24
CA TRP A 122 -12.54 -8.45 0.93
C TRP A 122 -12.63 -6.92 0.80
N THR A 123 -11.83 -6.27 -0.06
CA THR A 123 -11.84 -4.81 -0.20
C THR A 123 -13.16 -4.30 -0.77
N GLU A 124 -13.84 -5.10 -1.60
CA GLU A 124 -15.16 -4.78 -2.15
C GLU A 124 -16.24 -4.65 -1.07
N ALA A 125 -16.09 -5.40 0.04
CA ALA A 125 -17.05 -5.41 1.15
C ALA A 125 -16.79 -4.31 2.19
N ALA A 126 -15.78 -3.46 1.99
CA ALA A 126 -15.49 -2.36 2.89
C ALA A 126 -16.50 -1.21 2.72
N PRO A 127 -16.90 -0.55 3.83
CA PRO A 127 -17.96 0.44 3.79
C PRO A 127 -17.54 1.73 3.07
N VAL A 128 -18.54 2.42 2.52
CA VAL A 128 -18.41 3.84 2.17
C VAL A 128 -18.75 4.66 3.41
N LEU A 129 -17.88 5.58 3.81
CA LEU A 129 -18.06 6.35 5.03
C LEU A 129 -19.15 7.42 4.87
N PRO A 130 -20.01 7.64 5.89
CA PRO A 130 -21.13 8.57 5.80
C PRO A 130 -20.69 10.04 5.71
N GLN A 131 -19.49 10.36 6.21
CA GLN A 131 -18.89 11.69 6.17
C GLN A 131 -17.51 11.58 5.52
N ARG A 132 -17.07 12.67 4.88
CA ARG A 132 -15.75 12.68 4.24
C ARG A 132 -14.67 12.59 5.30
N PHE A 133 -13.90 11.53 5.24
CA PHE A 133 -12.81 11.27 6.17
C PHE A 133 -11.51 11.83 5.59
N ILE A 134 -11.02 12.92 6.19
CA ILE A 134 -9.77 13.55 5.77
C ILE A 134 -8.64 12.88 6.54
N LEU A 135 -7.95 11.95 5.87
CA LEU A 135 -6.85 11.22 6.50
C LEU A 135 -5.57 12.07 6.49
N HIS A 136 -5.32 12.78 5.40
CA HIS A 136 -4.18 13.66 5.24
C HIS A 136 -4.67 15.10 5.05
N SER A 137 -4.25 16.01 5.93
CA SER A 137 -4.48 17.44 5.73
C SER A 137 -3.33 18.03 4.93
N TYR A 138 -3.61 18.52 3.73
CA TYR A 138 -2.63 19.26 2.96
C TYR A 138 -2.42 20.66 3.55
N ASN A 139 -1.22 21.23 3.32
CA ASN A 139 -0.93 22.61 3.72
C ASN A 139 -1.80 23.64 2.99
N ASP A 140 -2.33 23.26 1.83
CA ASP A 140 -3.31 24.04 1.09
C ASP A 140 -4.73 23.62 1.51
N PRO A 141 -5.51 24.51 2.16
CA PRO A 141 -6.87 24.21 2.59
C PRO A 141 -7.86 24.01 1.42
N GLU A 142 -7.50 24.37 0.19
CA GLU A 142 -8.31 24.12 -1.01
C GLU A 142 -7.97 22.79 -1.70
N ASP A 143 -6.90 22.11 -1.26
CA ASP A 143 -6.49 20.83 -1.84
C ASP A 143 -7.50 19.74 -1.45
N SER A 144 -8.26 19.32 -2.45
CA SER A 144 -9.25 18.24 -2.40
C SER A 144 -8.79 17.00 -3.15
N SER A 145 -7.49 16.94 -3.52
CA SER A 145 -6.92 15.81 -4.23
C SER A 145 -7.07 14.53 -3.43
N SER A 146 -7.40 13.47 -4.15
CA SER A 146 -7.64 12.15 -3.59
C SER A 146 -7.51 11.12 -4.70
N ASP A 147 -6.98 9.96 -4.38
CA ASP A 147 -6.89 8.87 -5.34
C ASP A 147 -8.24 8.14 -5.46
N PRO A 148 -8.59 7.59 -6.65
CA PRO A 148 -9.89 6.96 -6.90
C PRO A 148 -10.25 5.84 -5.91
N ASP A 149 -9.25 5.08 -5.44
CA ASP A 149 -9.43 3.99 -4.48
C ASP A 149 -9.89 4.49 -3.09
N PHE A 150 -9.58 5.74 -2.75
CA PHE A 150 -9.99 6.39 -1.50
C PHE A 150 -11.31 7.16 -1.68
N ASP A 151 -11.48 7.87 -2.79
CA ASP A 151 -12.69 8.64 -3.08
C ASP A 151 -13.95 7.78 -3.09
N LYS A 152 -13.88 6.55 -3.63
CA LYS A 152 -15.03 5.64 -3.66
C LYS A 152 -15.53 5.22 -2.25
N ARG A 153 -14.73 5.43 -1.20
CA ARG A 153 -15.09 5.19 0.20
C ARG A 153 -15.30 6.48 1.00
N ASN A 154 -15.36 7.62 0.33
CA ASN A 154 -15.48 8.95 0.94
C ASN A 154 -14.27 9.32 1.82
N ILE A 155 -13.07 8.88 1.43
CA ILE A 155 -11.81 9.21 2.10
C ILE A 155 -11.03 10.17 1.21
N GLN A 156 -10.40 11.18 1.82
CA GLN A 156 -9.41 12.02 1.17
C GLN A 156 -8.01 11.57 1.59
N ALA A 157 -7.29 10.98 0.63
CA ALA A 157 -5.89 10.60 0.80
C ALA A 157 -5.22 10.39 -0.56
N THR A 158 -3.90 10.54 -0.60
CA THR A 158 -3.09 10.27 -1.81
C THR A 158 -2.06 9.19 -1.56
N THR A 159 -1.83 8.37 -2.58
CA THR A 159 -0.89 7.25 -2.63
C THR A 159 0.38 7.58 -3.43
N ALA A 160 0.70 8.86 -3.61
CA ALA A 160 1.90 9.27 -4.33
C ALA A 160 3.16 8.57 -3.79
N ALA A 161 3.27 8.44 -2.47
CA ALA A 161 4.36 7.75 -1.80
C ALA A 161 4.45 6.23 -2.09
N LEU A 162 3.37 5.57 -2.55
CA LEU A 162 3.42 4.17 -3.01
C LEU A 162 4.14 4.02 -4.35
N ARG A 163 4.37 5.11 -5.09
CA ARG A 163 5.06 5.12 -6.38
C ARG A 163 6.50 5.61 -6.31
N THR A 164 6.85 6.37 -5.29
CA THR A 164 8.19 6.95 -5.13
C THR A 164 9.17 5.90 -4.63
N VAL A 165 10.29 5.77 -5.34
CA VAL A 165 11.40 4.85 -5.03
C VAL A 165 12.74 5.55 -5.15
#